data_AF-A0A7R7DUA9-F1
#
_entry.id   AF-A0A7R7DUA9-F1
#
_cell.length_a   1.000
_cell.length_b   1.000
_cell.length_c   1.000
_cell.angle_alpha   90.00
_cell.angle_beta   90.00
_cell.angle_gamma   90.00
#
_symmetry.space_group_name_H-M   'P 1'
#
loop_
_entity.id
_entity.type
_entity.pdbx_description
1 polymer ?
#
loop_
_entity_poly.entity_id
_entity_poly.type
_entity_poly.pdbx_seq_one_letter_code
_entity_poly.pdbx_strand_id
1 'polypeptide(L)' 'MFEICSVCFWEDDGQDDHDADLVRGGPNKRLSLTDARRNFAAFGACDQRCRKFVRDPLPSERPA' A
#
# COMPACT_ATOMS: atom_id res chain seq x y z
N MET A 1 -6.69 -7.10 -14.34
CA MET A 1 -7.01 -7.49 -12.94
C MET A 1 -5.94 -6.82 -12.12
N PHE A 2 -6.30 -5.85 -11.28
CA PHE A 2 -5.33 -5.20 -10.40
C PHE A 2 -5.24 -5.99 -9.10
N GLU A 3 -4.02 -6.20 -8.60
CA GLU A 3 -3.80 -6.94 -7.37
C GLU A 3 -3.78 -5.96 -6.20
N ILE A 4 -4.78 -6.06 -5.31
CA ILE A 4 -4.77 -5.36 -4.03
C ILE A 4 -3.96 -6.20 -3.05
N CYS A 5 -2.90 -5.61 -2.50
CA CYS A 5 -2.09 -6.28 -1.50
C CYS A 5 -2.89 -6.54 -0.22
N SER A 6 -3.11 -7.79 0.15
CA SER A 6 -3.85 -8.13 1.39
C SER A 6 -3.12 -7.76 2.69
N VAL A 7 -1.83 -7.40 2.63
CA VAL A 7 -1.02 -7.01 3.79
C VAL A 7 -1.11 -5.51 4.08
N CYS A 8 -1.11 -4.66 3.05
CA CYS A 8 -1.16 -3.20 3.23
C CYS A 8 -2.39 -2.52 2.61
N PHE A 9 -3.15 -3.22 1.77
CA PHE A 9 -4.31 -2.72 1.03
C PHE A 9 -3.98 -1.66 -0.04
N TRP A 10 -2.72 -1.60 -0.51
CA TRP A 10 -2.33 -0.83 -1.69
C TRP A 10 -2.72 -1.60 -2.96
N GLU A 11 -3.26 -0.90 -3.96
CA GLU A 11 -3.50 -1.48 -5.29
C GLU A 11 -2.27 -1.29 -6.18
N ASP A 12 -1.78 -2.37 -6.78
CA ASP A 12 -0.76 -2.28 -7.81
C ASP A 12 -1.38 -1.74 -9.11
N ASP A 13 -1.18 -0.45 -9.33
CA ASP A 13 -1.54 0.30 -10.55
C ASP A 13 -0.31 0.59 -11.44
N GLY A 14 0.80 -0.11 -11.20
CA GLY A 14 2.08 0.11 -11.89
C GLY A 14 2.82 1.37 -11.43
N GLN A 15 2.52 1.90 -10.24
CA GLN A 15 3.33 2.94 -9.60
C GLN A 15 4.57 2.31 -8.96
N ASP A 16 5.73 2.92 -9.18
CA ASP A 16 7.01 2.43 -8.67
C ASP A 16 7.85 3.57 -8.07
N ASP A 17 9.15 3.33 -7.85
CA ASP A 17 10.05 4.29 -7.22
C ASP A 17 10.27 5.56 -8.06
N HIS A 18 10.14 5.51 -9.39
CA HIS A 18 10.35 6.68 -10.25
C HIS A 18 9.32 7.77 -9.98
N ASP A 19 8.10 7.38 -9.63
CA ASP A 19 7.00 8.30 -9.42
C ASP A 19 6.29 8.09 -8.08
N ALA A 20 7.00 7.55 -7.09
CA ALA A 20 6.47 7.18 -5.79
C ALA A 20 5.85 8.36 -5.01
N ASP A 21 6.30 9.59 -5.25
CA ASP A 21 5.80 10.81 -4.61
C ASP A 21 4.58 11.42 -5.33
N LEU A 22 4.24 10.93 -6.52
CA LEU A 22 3.08 11.43 -7.26
C LEU A 22 1.78 10.82 -6.71
N VAL A 23 0.76 11.67 -6.57
CA VAL A 23 -0.61 11.19 -6.31
C VAL A 23 -1.27 10.92 -7.65
N ARG A 24 -1.30 9.64 -8.06
CA ARG A 24 -1.94 9.21 -9.33
C ARG A 24 -3.47 9.26 -9.29
N GLY A 25 -4.06 9.27 -8.10
CA GLY A 25 -5.52 9.25 -7.96
C GLY A 25 -6.08 7.83 -7.88
N GLY A 26 -7.25 7.64 -8.47
CA GLY A 26 -7.81 6.31 -8.73
C GLY A 26 -8.05 5.47 -7.46
N PRO A 27 -7.74 4.17 -7.50
CA PRO A 27 -7.95 3.22 -6.39
C PRO A 27 -7.21 3.61 -5.11
N ASN A 28 -5.99 4.15 -5.26
CA ASN A 28 -5.13 4.63 -4.18
C ASN A 28 -5.50 6.06 -3.69
N LYS A 29 -6.55 6.65 -4.30
CA LYS A 29 -7.23 7.89 -3.91
C LYS A 29 -6.34 9.12 -3.88
N ARG A 30 -5.85 9.51 -2.71
CA ARG A 30 -5.11 10.76 -2.48
C ARG A 30 -3.72 10.50 -1.90
N LEU A 31 -3.29 9.25 -1.93
CA LEU A 31 -2.02 8.82 -1.41
C LEU A 31 -1.04 8.66 -2.56
N SER A 32 0.18 9.10 -2.32
CA SER A 32 1.34 8.66 -3.09
C SER A 32 1.82 7.30 -2.56
N LEU A 33 2.62 6.57 -3.34
CA LEU A 33 3.27 5.33 -2.85
C LEU A 33 4.18 5.62 -1.66
N THR A 34 4.85 6.78 -1.63
CA THR A 34 5.64 7.24 -0.48
C THR A 34 4.79 7.38 0.78
N ASP A 35 3.60 7.98 0.68
CA ASP A 35 2.70 8.11 1.83
C ASP A 35 2.19 6.74 2.29
N ALA A 36 1.84 5.86 1.36
CA ALA A 36 1.40 4.50 1.68
C ALA A 36 2.49 3.70 2.40
N ARG A 37 3.75 3.81 1.99
CA ARG A 37 4.91 3.19 2.67
C ARG A 37 5.09 3.72 4.08
N ARG A 38 5.02 5.05 4.27
CA ARG A 38 5.08 5.69 5.60
C ARG A 38 3.94 5.22 6.51
N ASN A 39 2.74 5.17 5.97
CA ASN A 39 1.54 4.70 6.67
C ASN A 39 1.65 3.23 7.07
N PHE A 40 2.16 2.38 6.17
CA PHE A 40 2.37 0.97 6.47
C PHE A 40 3.38 0.79 7.61
N ALA A 41 4.49 1.53 7.59
CA ALA A 41 5.46 1.52 8.68
C ALA A 41 4.87 2.02 10.02
N ALA A 42 3.94 2.97 9.97
CA ALA A 42 3.34 3.56 11.18
C ALA A 42 2.21 2.70 11.79
N PHE A 43 1.36 2.07 10.98
CA PHE A 43 0.16 1.38 11.48
C PHE A 43 -0.27 0.14 10.67
N GLY A 44 0.57 -0.36 9.75
CA GLY A 44 0.35 -1.64 9.07
C GLY A 44 -0.64 -1.61 7.91
N ALA A 45 -1.00 -0.45 7.38
CA ALA A 45 -1.84 -0.32 6.18
C ALA A 45 -1.44 0.92 5.36
N CYS A 46 -1.79 0.96 4.08
CA CYS A 46 -1.55 2.12 3.21
C CYS A 46 -2.35 3.36 3.63
N ASP A 47 -3.50 3.15 4.28
CA ASP A 47 -4.40 4.18 4.80
C ASP A 47 -5.03 3.70 6.12
N GLN A 48 -5.21 4.60 7.09
CA GLN A 48 -5.83 4.26 8.38
C GLN A 48 -7.22 3.62 8.21
N ARG A 49 -7.97 4.04 7.19
CA ARG A 49 -9.32 3.54 6.87
C ARG A 49 -9.30 2.08 6.41
N CYS A 50 -8.17 1.60 5.91
CA CYS A 50 -8.01 0.26 5.35
C CYS A 50 -7.47 -0.75 6.37
N ARG A 51 -7.11 -0.33 7.60
CA ARG A 51 -6.60 -1.22 8.67
C ARG A 51 -7.52 -2.40 9.00
N LYS A 52 -8.81 -2.29 8.74
CA LYS A 52 -9.80 -3.36 8.94
C LYS A 52 -9.84 -4.40 7.81
N PHE A 53 -9.13 -4.16 6.71
CA PHE A 53 -9.11 -5.02 5.53
C PHE A 53 -7.75 -5.69 5.30
N VAL A 54 -6.75 -5.36 6.13
CA VAL A 54 -5.43 -6.00 6.07
C VAL A 54 -5.36 -7.23 6.95
N ARG A 55 -4.43 -8.12 6.62
CA ARG A 55 -4.00 -9.23 7.49
C ARG A 55 -2.51 -9.11 7.78
N ASP A 56 -2.05 -9.85 8.78
CA ASP A 56 -0.62 -9.97 9.02
C ASP A 56 0.10 -10.61 7.81
N PRO A 57 1.35 -10.20 7.51
CA PRO A 57 2.16 -10.85 6.50
C PRO A 57 2.43 -12.31 6.88
N LEU A 58 2.26 -13.21 5.91
CA LEU A 58 2.71 -14.60 6.00
C LEU A 58 4.23 -14.63 6.13
N PRO A 59 4.82 -15.72 6.68
CA PRO A 59 6.27 -15.86 6.76
C PRO A 59 6.98 -15.65 5.41
N SER A 60 6.36 -16.06 4.29
CA SER A 60 6.91 -15.91 2.94
C SER A 60 6.83 -14.49 2.36
N GLU A 61 6.06 -13.59 2.97
CA GLU A 61 5.86 -12.20 2.52
C GLU A 61 6.73 -11.21 3.30
N ARG A 62 7.47 -11.70 4.30
CA ARG A 62 8.36 -10.87 5.10
C ARG A 62 9.68 -10.65 4.34
N PRO A 63 10.29 -9.47 4.48
CA PRO A 63 11.66 -9.27 4.02
C PRO A 63 12.58 -10.33 4.63
N ALA A 64 13.53 -10.83 3.83
CA ALA A 64 14.58 -11.72 4.30
C ALA A 64 15.55 -11.02 5.26
#